data_AF-S7R8M9-F1
#
_entry.id   AF-S7R8M9-F1
#
_cell.length_a   1.000
_cell.length_b   1.000
_cell.length_c   1.000
_cell.angle_alpha   90.00
_cell.angle_beta   90.00
_cell.angle_gamma   90.00
#
_symmetry.space_group_name_H-M   'P 1'
#
loop_
_entity.id
_entity.type
_entity.pdbx_description
1 polymer ?
#
loop_
_entity_poly.entity_id
_entity_poly.type
_entity_poly.pdbx_seq_one_letter_code
_entity_poly.pdbx_strand_id
1 'polypeptide(L)'
;DPFEDDDELPDGADSDERRNVRGQIIGYAAEIFAYQHRTHLFSLVILGHYARFVRWDRSGAVFSKKINYADKPKLLSDFIWRF
;
A
#
# COMPACT_ATOMS: atom_id res chain seq x y z
N ASP A 1 -6.93 -7.24 -2.49
CA ASP A 1 -6.24 -5.99 -2.10
C ASP A 1 -6.50 -5.81 -0.61
N PRO A 2 -5.46 -5.78 0.24
CA PRO A 2 -5.62 -5.70 1.69
C PRO A 2 -6.11 -4.33 2.20
N PHE A 3 -6.24 -3.33 1.33
CA PHE A 3 -6.70 -1.97 1.66
C PHE A 3 -7.93 -1.55 0.82
N GLU A 4 -8.66 -2.50 0.23
CA GLU A 4 -9.91 -2.20 -0.45
C GLU A 4 -11.06 -2.21 0.55
N ASP A 5 -11.65 -1.05 0.77
CA ASP A 5 -12.86 -0.86 1.59
C ASP A 5 -14.04 -0.73 0.62
N ASP A 6 -14.53 -1.85 0.09
CA ASP A 6 -15.73 -1.92 -0.75
C ASP A 6 -16.81 -2.68 0.02
N ASP A 7 -17.82 -1.92 0.43
CA ASP A 7 -18.97 -2.31 1.24
C ASP A 7 -19.98 -3.21 0.50
N GLU A 8 -19.84 -3.36 -0.83
CA GLU A 8 -20.64 -4.30 -1.64
C GLU A 8 -19.97 -5.67 -1.80
N LEU A 9 -18.71 -5.83 -1.36
CA LEU A 9 -18.06 -7.14 -1.32
C LEU A 9 -18.75 -8.02 -0.27
N PRO A 10 -19.07 -9.30 -0.58
CA PRO A 10 -19.72 -10.18 0.38
C PRO A 10 -18.90 -10.27 1.67
N ASP A 11 -19.59 -10.04 2.78
CA ASP A 11 -19.14 -9.88 4.18
C ASP A 11 -18.45 -11.12 4.79
N GLY A 12 -17.90 -12.00 3.96
CA GLY A 12 -17.38 -13.32 4.37
C GLY A 12 -16.09 -13.76 3.67
N ALA A 13 -15.50 -12.93 2.80
CA ALA A 13 -14.18 -13.18 2.20
C ALA A 13 -13.15 -12.09 2.54
N ASP A 14 -13.44 -11.31 3.59
CA ASP A 14 -12.46 -10.52 4.34
C ASP A 14 -11.59 -11.49 5.15
N SER A 15 -10.81 -12.30 4.44
CA SER A 15 -10.06 -13.42 5.02
C SER A 15 -9.08 -12.89 6.06
N ASP A 16 -8.88 -13.63 7.16
CA ASP A 16 -7.82 -13.36 8.13
C ASP A 16 -6.47 -13.08 7.44
N GLU A 17 -6.24 -13.69 6.27
CA GLU A 17 -5.11 -13.42 5.39
C GLU A 17 -5.01 -11.95 4.95
N ARG A 18 -6.09 -11.29 4.51
CA ARG A 18 -6.08 -9.85 4.15
C ARG A 18 -5.71 -9.00 5.35
N ARG A 19 -6.30 -9.27 6.52
CA ARG A 19 -5.98 -8.59 7.77
C ARG A 19 -4.52 -8.82 8.17
N ASN A 20 -4.02 -10.02 8.01
CA ASN A 20 -2.63 -10.38 8.30
C ASN A 20 -1.65 -9.68 7.36
N VAL A 21 -1.92 -9.67 6.05
CA VAL A 21 -1.11 -8.95 5.07
C VAL A 21 -1.11 -7.45 5.35
N ARG A 22 -2.29 -6.86 5.66
CA ARG A 22 -2.39 -5.47 6.08
C ARG A 22 -1.53 -5.19 7.32
N GLY A 23 -1.64 -6.04 8.35
CA GLY A 23 -0.84 -5.94 9.57
C GLY A 23 0.66 -6.03 9.31
N GLN A 24 1.08 -6.93 8.41
CA GLN A 24 2.48 -7.08 8.02
C GLN A 24 3.02 -5.83 7.33
N ILE A 25 2.26 -5.26 6.37
CA ILE A 25 2.66 -4.03 5.66
C ILE A 25 2.79 -2.85 6.64
N ILE A 26 1.83 -2.69 7.56
CA ILE A 26 1.90 -1.67 8.61
C ILE A 26 3.11 -1.90 9.53
N GLY A 27 3.37 -3.16 9.90
CA GLY A 27 4.52 -3.54 10.72
C GLY A 27 5.85 -3.15 10.09
N TYR A 28 6.02 -3.37 8.78
CA TYR A 28 7.23 -2.93 8.08
C TYR A 28 7.41 -1.41 8.09
N ALA A 29 6.35 -0.65 7.87
CA ALA A 29 6.42 0.82 7.94
C ALA A 29 6.78 1.29 9.36
N ALA A 30 6.16 0.70 10.38
CA ALA A 30 6.44 1.00 11.78
C ALA A 30 7.90 0.71 12.16
N GLU A 31 8.44 -0.43 11.72
CA GLU A 31 9.82 -0.83 12.00
C GLU A 31 10.84 0.10 11.33
N ILE A 32 10.57 0.54 10.09
CA ILE A 32 11.39 1.56 9.41
C ILE A 32 11.40 2.86 10.20
N PHE A 33 10.24 3.31 10.70
CA PHE A 33 10.17 4.51 11.54
C PHE A 33 10.82 4.34 12.93
N ALA A 34 10.89 3.12 13.45
CA ALA A 34 11.55 2.84 14.72
C ALA A 34 13.07 2.97 14.60
N TYR A 35 13.67 2.48 13.52
CA TYR A 35 15.12 2.50 13.33
C TYR A 35 15.65 3.69 12.53
N GLN A 36 14.81 4.37 11.76
CA GLN A 36 15.23 5.47 10.90
C GLN A 36 14.49 6.74 11.29
N HIS A 37 15.24 7.84 11.46
CA HIS A 37 14.70 9.17 11.75
C HIS A 37 14.04 9.79 10.50
N ARG A 38 12.97 9.15 10.01
CA ARG A 38 12.17 9.59 8.86
C ARG A 38 10.89 10.29 9.33
N THR A 39 10.51 11.33 8.60
CA THR A 39 9.21 12.01 8.75
C THR A 39 8.12 11.34 7.93
N HIS A 40 8.51 10.67 6.84
CA HIS A 40 7.61 9.95 5.94
C HIS A 40 8.35 8.82 5.22
N LEU A 41 7.58 7.87 4.69
CA LEU A 41 8.05 6.73 3.90
C LEU A 41 7.10 6.52 2.73
N PHE A 42 7.64 6.12 1.58
CA PHE A 42 6.84 5.65 0.46
C PHE A 42 6.97 4.13 0.32
N SER A 43 5.86 3.46 0.00
CA SER A 43 5.87 2.05 -0.35
C SER A 43 4.97 1.78 -1.55
N LEU A 44 5.27 0.68 -2.25
CA LEU A 44 4.52 0.20 -3.39
C LEU A 44 3.89 -1.14 -3.03
N VAL A 45 2.57 -1.24 -3.12
CA VAL A 45 1.83 -2.49 -2.92
C VAL A 45 1.47 -3.06 -4.29
N ILE A 46 2.04 -4.21 -4.64
CA ILE A 46 1.78 -4.92 -5.90
C ILE A 46 0.64 -5.93 -5.72
N LEU A 47 -0.33 -5.90 -6.63
CA LEU A 47 -1.60 -6.61 -6.58
C LEU A 47 -1.91 -7.21 -7.97
N GLY A 48 -1.17 -8.24 -8.37
CA GLY A 48 -1.25 -8.75 -9.74
C GLY A 48 -0.80 -7.67 -10.74
N HIS A 49 -1.63 -7.31 -11.71
CA HIS A 49 -1.35 -6.22 -12.67
C HIS A 49 -1.60 -4.81 -12.11
N TYR A 50 -2.03 -4.72 -10.85
CA TYR A 50 -2.36 -3.47 -10.21
C TYR A 50 -1.35 -3.09 -9.14
N ALA A 51 -1.22 -1.80 -8.86
CA ALA A 51 -0.44 -1.29 -7.75
C ALA A 51 -1.19 -0.22 -6.97
N ARG A 52 -0.79 -0.02 -5.72
CA ARG A 52 -1.10 1.17 -4.92
C ARG A 52 0.19 1.82 -4.44
N PHE A 53 0.25 3.14 -4.59
CA PHE A 53 1.27 3.94 -3.94
C PHE A 53 0.79 4.29 -2.54
N VAL A 54 1.67 4.18 -1.56
CA VAL A 54 1.38 4.49 -0.17
C VAL A 54 2.39 5.50 0.34
N ARG A 55 1.90 6.57 0.96
CA ARG A 55 2.72 7.50 1.74
C ARG A 55 2.38 7.31 3.21
N TRP A 56 3.36 6.88 3.98
CA TRP A 56 3.30 6.75 5.43
C TRP A 56 3.84 8.01 6.09
N ASP A 57 3.25 8.39 7.21
CA ASP A 57 3.81 9.31 8.19
C ASP A 57 3.52 8.80 9.60
N ARG A 58 3.91 9.56 10.64
CA ARG A 58 3.71 9.16 12.03
C ARG A 58 2.23 9.13 12.46
N SER A 59 1.32 9.73 11.68
CA SER A 59 -0.12 9.75 11.96
C SER A 59 -0.88 8.66 11.22
N GLY A 60 -0.30 8.07 10.16
CA GLY A 60 -0.92 6.98 9.43
C GLY A 60 -0.40 6.84 8.00
N ALA A 61 -1.31 6.50 7.07
CA ALA A 61 -0.99 6.25 5.67
C ALA A 61 -2.03 6.86 4.74
N VAL A 62 -1.58 7.37 3.60
CA VAL A 62 -2.41 7.82 2.48
C VAL A 62 -2.17 6.91 1.29
N PHE A 63 -3.25 6.37 0.74
CA PHE A 63 -3.22 5.44 -0.38
C PHE A 63 -3.66 6.12 -1.67
N SER A 64 -2.99 5.80 -2.78
CA SER A 64 -3.51 6.13 -4.10
C SER A 64 -4.74 5.27 -4.41
N LYS A 65 -5.50 5.68 -5.42
CA LYS A 65 -6.38 4.74 -6.13
C LYS A 65 -5.55 3.58 -6.67
N LYS A 66 -6.16 2.40 -6.77
CA LYS A 66 -5.59 1.25 -7.45
C LYS A 66 -5.30 1.60 -8.91
N ILE A 67 -4.06 1.42 -9.36
CA ILE A 67 -3.64 1.70 -10.73
C ILE A 67 -3.31 0.40 -11.45
N ASN A 68 -3.77 0.22 -12.69
CA ASN A 68 -3.23 -0.84 -13.56
C ASN A 68 -1.90 -0.33 -14.15
N TYR A 69 -0.78 -0.86 -13.67
CA TYR A 69 0.53 -0.42 -14.13
C TYR A 69 0.96 -1.11 -15.44
N ALA A 70 0.29 -2.20 -15.84
CA ALA A 70 0.51 -2.81 -17.16
C ALA A 70 0.01 -1.88 -18.28
N ASP A 71 -1.14 -1.22 -18.06
CA ASP A 71 -1.69 -0.24 -19.01
C ASP A 71 -0.97 1.11 -18.96
N LYS A 72 -0.42 1.47 -17.78
CA LYS A 72 0.20 2.78 -17.53
C LYS A 72 1.58 2.63 -16.87
N PRO A 73 2.56 2.01 -17.56
CA PRO A 73 3.88 1.71 -16.97
C PRO A 73 4.64 2.98 -16.56
N LYS A 74 4.40 4.10 -17.25
CA LYS A 74 5.02 5.41 -16.94
C LYS A 74 4.69 5.89 -15.52
N LEU A 75 3.48 5.62 -15.00
CA LEU A 75 3.12 6.02 -13.65
C LEU A 75 3.98 5.33 -12.60
N LEU A 76 4.26 4.03 -12.81
CA LEU A 76 5.09 3.26 -11.91
C LEU A 76 6.56 3.70 -12.01
N SER A 77 7.09 3.86 -13.22
CA SER A 77 8.47 4.31 -13.41
C SER A 77 8.70 5.72 -12.85
N ASP A 78 7.76 6.64 -13.07
CA ASP A 78 7.87 8.01 -12.56
C ASP A 78 7.83 8.06 -11.04
N PHE A 79 7.03 7.20 -10.40
CA PHE A 79 7.00 7.09 -8.95
C PHE A 79 8.34 6.62 -8.39
N ILE A 80 8.88 5.50 -8.91
CA ILE A 80 10.17 4.94 -8.47
C ILE A 80 11.34 5.91 -8.72
N TRP A 81 11.28 6.68 -9.81
CA TRP A 81 12.32 7.65 -10.12
C TRP A 81 12.29 8.87 -9.20
N ARG A 82 11.11 9.28 -8.74
CA ARG A 82 10.92 10.52 -7.96
C ARG A 82 11.03 10.33 -6.44
N PHE A 83 10.74 9.13 -5.93
CA PHE A 83 10.60 8.83 -4.50
C PHE A 83 11.40 7.60 -4.11
#